data_AF-A0A968DIJ9-F1
#
_entry.id   AF-A0A968DIJ9-F1
#
_cell.length_a   1.000
_cell.length_b   1.000
_cell.length_c   1.000
_cell.angle_alpha   90.00
_cell.angle_beta   90.00
_cell.angle_gamma   90.00
#
_symmetry.space_group_name_H-M   'P 1'
#
loop_
_entity.id
_entity.type
_entity.pdbx_description
1 polymer ?
#
loop_
_entity_poly.entity_id
_entity_poly.type
_entity_poly.pdbx_seq_one_letter_code
_entity_poly.pdbx_strand_id
1 'polypeptide(L)' 'VIRILNKNTQIAQQAIHNLARDLSKQRNCECSHALEDALITNPASIPEETREKLSLLVDRYLS' A
#
# COMPACT_ATOMS: atom_id res chain seq x y z
N VAL A 1 -20.35 22.02 17.05
CA VAL A 1 -19.26 21.10 16.64
C VAL A 1 -19.64 20.23 15.43
N ILE A 2 -20.78 19.53 15.44
CA ILE A 2 -21.22 18.65 14.32
C ILE A 2 -21.17 19.35 12.95
N ARG A 3 -21.66 20.59 12.84
CA ARG A 3 -21.58 21.39 11.60
C ARG A 3 -20.15 21.53 11.06
N ILE A 4 -19.18 21.72 11.94
CA ILE A 4 -17.76 21.86 11.57
C ILE A 4 -17.21 20.51 11.12
N LEU A 5 -17.56 19.41 11.80
CA LEU A 5 -17.16 18.06 11.37
C LEU A 5 -17.70 17.73 9.98
N ASN A 6 -18.98 18.00 9.70
CA ASN A 6 -19.57 17.78 8.37
C ASN A 6 -18.87 18.62 7.29
N LYS A 7 -18.56 19.89 7.60
CA LYS A 7 -17.79 20.75 6.69
C LYS A 7 -16.39 20.18 6.42
N ASN A 8 -15.70 19.69 7.45
CA ASN A 8 -14.38 19.08 7.29
C ASN A 8 -14.44 17.80 6.45
N THR A 9 -15.46 16.97 6.63
CA THR A 9 -15.68 15.78 5.80
C THR A 9 -15.85 16.14 4.33
N GLN A 10 -16.66 17.16 4.02
CA GLN A 10 -16.84 17.64 2.64
C GLN A 10 -15.52 18.13 2.03
N ILE A 11 -14.74 18.89 2.80
CA ILE A 11 -13.42 19.36 2.36
C ILE A 11 -12.48 18.19 2.09
N ALA A 12 -12.41 17.20 2.99
CA ALA A 12 -11.57 16.03 2.83
C ALA A 12 -11.96 15.21 1.59
N GLN A 13 -13.27 15.00 1.37
CA GLN A 13 -13.78 14.32 0.17
C GLN A 13 -13.37 15.05 -1.11
N GLN A 14 -13.51 16.38 -1.15
CA GLN A 14 -13.11 17.17 -2.31
C GLN A 14 -11.58 17.10 -2.55
N ALA A 15 -10.79 17.13 -1.49
CA ALA A 15 -9.33 17.00 -1.57
C ALA A 15 -8.92 15.63 -2.14
N ILE A 16 -9.54 14.54 -1.67
CA ILE A 16 -9.29 13.19 -2.19
C ILE A 16 -9.67 13.08 -3.66
N HIS A 17 -10.83 13.61 -4.05
CA HIS A 17 -11.28 13.58 -5.45
C HIS A 17 -10.33 14.33 -6.38
N ASN A 18 -9.84 15.50 -5.96
CA ASN A 18 -8.86 16.27 -6.73
C ASN A 18 -7.53 15.50 -6.83
N LEU A 19 -7.02 14.98 -5.71
CA LEU A 19 -5.79 14.18 -5.70
C LEU A 19 -5.90 12.95 -6.61
N ALA A 20 -7.03 12.23 -6.57
CA ALA A 20 -7.23 11.02 -7.37
C ALA A 20 -7.21 11.30 -8.89
N ARG A 21 -7.65 12.49 -9.32
CA ARG A 21 -7.61 12.91 -10.73
C ARG A 21 -6.20 13.23 -11.21
N ASP A 22 -5.38 13.83 -10.34
CA ASP A 22 -4.06 14.36 -10.69
C ASP A 22 -2.91 13.42 -10.26
N LEU A 23 -3.24 12.25 -9.68
CA LEU A 23 -2.24 11.31 -9.18
C LEU A 23 -1.37 10.77 -10.32
N SER A 24 -0.06 10.98 -10.22
CA SER A 24 0.92 10.44 -11.15
C SER A 24 0.83 8.91 -11.22
N LYS A 25 0.90 8.37 -12.44
CA LYS A 25 1.01 6.92 -12.66
C LYS A 25 2.37 6.36 -12.20
N GLN A 26 3.40 7.19 -12.24
CA GLN A 26 4.73 6.82 -11.76
C GLN A 26 4.82 7.07 -10.25
N ARG A 27 5.24 6.05 -9.50
CA ARG A 27 5.55 6.19 -8.08
C ARG A 27 6.99 6.70 -7.96
N ASN A 28 7.16 7.80 -7.23
CA ASN A 28 8.47 8.41 -6.99
C ASN A 28 8.94 8.19 -5.55
N CYS A 29 8.47 7.12 -4.91
CA CYS A 29 8.84 6.75 -3.56
C CYS A 29 9.35 5.31 -3.51
N GLU A 30 10.23 5.03 -2.54
CA GLU A 30 10.77 3.69 -2.31
C GLU A 30 9.73 2.67 -1.83
N CYS A 31 8.49 3.11 -1.58
CA CYS A 31 7.42 2.25 -1.07
C CYS A 31 7.13 1.03 -1.97
N SER A 32 7.43 1.10 -3.27
CA SER A 32 7.27 -0.05 -4.18
C SER A 32 8.28 -1.17 -3.96
N HIS A 33 9.41 -0.86 -3.33
CA HIS A 33 10.52 -1.78 -3.06
C HIS A 33 10.71 -2.03 -1.56
N ALA A 34 9.82 -1.50 -0.71
CA ALA A 34 9.95 -1.56 0.74
C ALA A 34 10.06 -2.98 1.33
N LEU A 35 9.67 -4.03 0.57
CA LEU A 35 9.76 -5.42 1.01
C LEU A 35 11.05 -6.12 0.59
N GLU A 36 11.82 -5.55 -0.35
CA GLU A 36 13.04 -6.16 -0.94
C GLU A 36 14.03 -6.63 0.12
N ASP A 37 14.39 -5.74 1.05
CA ASP A 37 15.34 -6.02 2.13
C ASP A 37 14.66 -6.32 3.49
N ALA A 38 13.33 -6.39 3.53
CA ALA A 38 12.57 -6.54 4.77
C ALA A 38 12.22 -8.00 5.10
N LEU A 39 12.44 -8.94 4.18
CA LEU A 39 12.20 -10.36 4.39
C LEU A 39 13.35 -10.98 5.21
N ILE A 40 13.16 -11.05 6.53
CA ILE A 40 14.13 -11.67 7.45
C ILE A 40 14.06 -13.21 7.47
N THR A 41 12.96 -13.79 7.00
CA THR A 41 12.75 -15.25 6.97
C THR A 41 13.47 -15.83 5.78
N ASN A 42 14.30 -16.86 6.01
CA ASN A 42 14.93 -17.62 4.93
C ASN A 42 13.84 -18.19 3.98
N PRO A 43 13.88 -17.89 2.66
CA PRO A 43 12.91 -18.38 1.68
C PRO A 43 12.70 -19.89 1.72
N ALA A 44 13.76 -20.67 1.94
CA ALA A 44 13.70 -22.13 2.01
C ALA A 44 12.95 -22.66 3.25
N SER A 45 12.73 -21.81 4.25
CA SER A 45 12.02 -22.15 5.49
C SER A 45 10.58 -21.64 5.52
N ILE A 46 10.11 -21.01 4.43
CA ILE A 46 8.73 -20.50 4.32
C ILE A 46 7.81 -21.68 3.97
N PRO A 47 6.81 -22.01 4.81
CA PRO A 47 5.84 -23.04 4.48
C PRO A 47 4.99 -22.62 3.27
N GLU A 48 4.63 -23.58 2.41
CA GLU A 48 3.85 -23.30 1.19
C GLU A 48 2.52 -22.60 1.50
N GLU A 49 1.78 -23.06 2.52
CA GLU A 49 0.54 -22.41 2.96
C GLU A 49 0.74 -20.92 3.30
N THR A 50 1.87 -20.56 3.92
CA THR A 50 2.18 -19.17 4.26
C THR A 50 2.54 -18.36 3.03
N ARG A 51 3.26 -18.96 2.08
CA ARG A 51 3.58 -18.34 0.79
C ARG A 51 2.32 -18.06 -0.01
N GLU A 52 1.44 -19.04 -0.17
CA GLU A 52 0.16 -18.90 -0.87
C GLU A 52 -0.70 -17.79 -0.25
N LYS A 53 -0.81 -17.77 1.09
CA LYS A 53 -1.56 -16.75 1.84
C LYS A 53 -1.04 -15.32 1.61
N LEU A 54 0.26 -15.16 1.36
CA LEU A 54 0.91 -13.85 1.21
C LEU A 54 1.35 -13.53 -0.23
N SER A 55 1.01 -14.38 -1.19
CA SER A 55 1.44 -14.34 -2.60
C SER A 55 1.40 -12.95 -3.24
N LEU A 56 0.29 -12.21 -3.05
CA LEU A 56 0.12 -10.84 -3.56
C LEU A 56 1.21 -9.83 -3.14
N LEU A 57 1.93 -10.11 -2.06
CA LEU A 57 2.99 -9.26 -1.53
C LEU A 57 4.38 -9.83 -1.84
N VAL A 58 4.56 -11.15 -1.68
CA VAL A 58 5.89 -11.77 -1.61
C VAL A 58 6.36 -12.40 -2.91
N ASP A 59 5.47 -12.72 -3.86
CA ASP A 59 5.84 -13.48 -5.07
C ASP A 59 6.93 -12.78 -5.89
N ARG A 60 6.91 -11.44 -5.93
CA ARG A 60 7.93 -10.63 -6.61
C ARG A 60 9.35 -10.84 -6.04
N TYR A 61 9.46 -11.24 -4.77
CA TYR A 61 10.74 -11.34 -4.04
C TYR A 61 11.13 -12.78 -3.70
N LEU A 62 10.17 -13.71 -3.75
CA LEU A 62 10.37 -15.15 -3.48
C LEU A 62 10.28 -16.01 -4.75
N SER A 63 10.40 -15.40 -5.93
CA SER A 63 10.45 -16.10 -7.22
C SER A 63 11.86 -16.53 -7.58
#